data_AF-A0A934H932-F1
#
_entry.id   AF-A0A934H932-F1
#
_cell.length_a   1.000
_cell.length_b   1.000
_cell.length_c   1.000
_cell.angle_alpha   90.00
_cell.angle_beta   90.00
_cell.angle_gamma   90.00
#
_symmetry.space_group_name_H-M   'P 1'
#
loop_
_entity.id
_entity.type
_entity.pdbx_description
1 polymer ?
#
loop_
_entity_poly.entity_id
_entity_poly.type
_entity_poly.pdbx_seq_one_letter_code
_entity_poly.pdbx_strand_id
1 'polypeptide(L)'
;MTVQETSQAPAKPGPIKVWAGRLTGIMFGLLMGWLLAELMLRLLFFSLPPRMQLVLKHVHKTPFTSSKLLPDPIWQSDVDYLTISRPAQNLEQFGSAEVRFTVTTETLWDSRPAFRTRQELVDRYVDAVAVGDSFTFCFTDEADCWVHKLGQLTNRNIINLGITSTGSVSHQR
;
A
#
# COMPACT_ATOMS: atom_id res chain seq x y z
N MET A 1 79.82 -12.41 -22.43
CA MET A 1 79.05 -11.28 -21.85
C MET A 1 77.66 -11.80 -21.56
N THR A 2 77.36 -12.07 -20.29
CA THR A 2 76.06 -12.63 -19.87
C THR A 2 75.46 -11.61 -18.92
N VAL A 3 74.39 -10.94 -19.36
CA VAL A 3 73.66 -9.95 -18.56
C VAL A 3 72.76 -10.71 -17.61
N GLN A 4 72.99 -10.57 -16.30
CA GLN A 4 72.14 -11.11 -15.25
C GLN A 4 70.95 -10.17 -15.05
N GLU A 5 69.77 -10.58 -15.50
CA GLU A 5 68.50 -9.94 -15.10
C GLU A 5 68.21 -10.25 -13.63
N THR A 6 68.40 -9.27 -12.77
CA THR A 6 67.85 -9.29 -11.41
C THR A 6 66.34 -9.14 -11.46
N SER A 7 65.64 -10.26 -11.49
CA SER A 7 64.19 -10.32 -11.23
C SER A 7 63.95 -9.98 -9.75
N GLN A 8 63.59 -8.73 -9.45
CA GLN A 8 63.10 -8.35 -8.13
C GLN A 8 61.71 -8.93 -7.92
N ALA A 9 61.58 -9.89 -7.00
CA ALA A 9 60.28 -10.40 -6.57
C ALA A 9 59.45 -9.27 -5.93
N PRO A 10 58.13 -9.18 -6.22
CA PRO A 10 57.29 -8.11 -5.71
C PRO A 10 57.25 -8.12 -4.17
N ALA A 11 57.48 -6.95 -3.57
CA ALA A 11 57.47 -6.77 -2.12
C ALA A 11 56.12 -7.20 -1.52
N LYS A 12 56.17 -8.11 -0.54
CA LYS A 12 54.97 -8.58 0.15
C LYS A 12 54.22 -7.40 0.78
N PRO A 13 52.91 -7.26 0.55
CA PRO A 13 52.15 -6.15 1.12
C PRO A 13 52.19 -6.23 2.65
N GLY A 14 52.47 -5.10 3.29
CA GLY A 14 52.47 -5.02 4.76
C GLY A 14 51.12 -5.42 5.36
N PRO A 15 51.09 -5.93 6.60
CA PRO A 15 49.89 -6.49 7.22
C PRO A 15 48.70 -5.52 7.24
N ILE A 16 48.97 -4.22 7.37
CA ILE A 16 47.96 -3.15 7.34
C ILE A 16 47.24 -3.08 5.98
N LYS A 17 47.96 -3.23 4.85
CA LYS A 17 47.35 -3.22 3.51
C LYS A 17 46.45 -4.44 3.29
N VAL A 18 46.85 -5.59 3.83
CA VAL A 18 46.06 -6.83 3.76
C VAL A 18 44.76 -6.70 4.56
N TRP A 19 44.83 -6.17 5.79
CA TRP A 19 43.65 -5.97 6.64
C TRP A 19 42.72 -4.88 6.10
N ALA A 20 43.25 -3.78 5.56
CA ALA A 20 42.45 -2.75 4.90
C ALA A 20 41.68 -3.30 3.70
N GLY A 21 42.33 -4.10 2.84
CA GLY A 21 41.67 -4.75 1.71
C GLY A 21 40.55 -5.69 2.14
N ARG A 22 40.74 -6.44 3.22
CA ARG A 22 39.71 -7.33 3.78
C ARG A 22 38.52 -6.55 4.33
N LEU A 23 38.75 -5.49 5.10
CA LEU A 23 37.69 -4.64 5.63
C LEU A 23 36.88 -3.97 4.52
N THR A 24 37.54 -3.45 3.49
CA THR A 24 36.86 -2.87 2.32
C THR A 24 36.02 -3.92 1.60
N GLY A 25 36.55 -5.13 1.41
CA GLY A 25 35.79 -6.24 0.80
C GLY A 25 34.56 -6.64 1.62
N ILE A 26 34.68 -6.72 2.95
CA ILE A 26 33.55 -7.01 3.85
C ILE A 26 32.50 -5.91 3.77
N MET A 27 32.91 -4.64 3.88
CA MET A 27 31.99 -3.50 3.79
C MET A 27 31.28 -3.45 2.43
N PHE A 28 32.02 -3.67 1.34
CA PHE A 28 31.44 -3.73 0.00
C PHE A 28 30.42 -4.88 -0.12
N GLY A 29 30.75 -6.07 0.40
CA GLY A 29 29.84 -7.22 0.41
C GLY A 29 28.57 -6.95 1.20
N LEU A 30 28.68 -6.31 2.38
CA LEU A 30 27.52 -5.94 3.19
C LEU A 30 26.63 -4.91 2.49
N LEU A 31 27.22 -3.86 1.90
CA LEU A 31 26.48 -2.84 1.15
C LEU A 31 25.80 -3.42 -0.09
N MET A 32 26.50 -4.28 -0.83
CA MET A 32 25.95 -4.95 -2.01
C MET A 32 24.83 -5.92 -1.61
N GLY A 33 25.03 -6.71 -0.55
CA GLY A 33 24.00 -7.61 -0.03
C GLY A 33 22.76 -6.86 0.43
N TRP A 34 22.93 -5.74 1.14
CA TRP A 34 21.83 -4.85 1.53
C TRP A 34 21.08 -4.30 0.31
N LEU A 35 21.80 -3.80 -0.69
CA LEU A 35 21.21 -3.29 -1.92
C LEU A 35 20.39 -4.35 -2.67
N LEU A 36 20.95 -5.56 -2.80
CA LEU A 36 20.26 -6.69 -3.43
C LEU A 36 19.01 -7.11 -2.65
N ALA A 37 19.10 -7.17 -1.31
CA ALA A 37 17.96 -7.49 -0.47
C ALA A 37 16.83 -6.47 -0.63
N GLU A 38 17.15 -5.18 -0.60
CA GLU A 38 16.19 -4.09 -0.82
C GLU A 38 15.53 -4.19 -2.20
N LEU A 39 16.32 -4.47 -3.23
CA LEU A 39 15.84 -4.60 -4.62
C LEU A 39 14.94 -5.83 -4.79
N MET A 40 15.34 -6.98 -4.24
CA MET A 40 14.52 -8.20 -4.25
C MET A 40 13.21 -7.99 -3.51
N LEU A 41 13.23 -7.35 -2.34
CA LEU A 41 12.04 -7.11 -1.52
C LEU A 41 11.03 -6.21 -2.22
N ARG A 42 11.50 -5.20 -2.96
CA ARG A 42 10.64 -4.31 -3.77
C ARG A 42 10.06 -5.00 -5.00
N LEU A 43 10.88 -5.78 -5.72
CA LEU A 43 10.44 -6.50 -6.92
C LEU A 43 9.47 -7.64 -6.58
N LEU A 44 9.74 -8.35 -5.49
CA LEU A 44 8.96 -9.51 -5.06
C LEU A 44 7.89 -9.14 -4.02
N PHE A 45 7.61 -7.86 -3.80
CA PHE A 45 6.70 -7.42 -2.75
C PHE A 45 5.33 -8.10 -2.80
N PHE A 46 4.72 -8.14 -3.99
CA PHE A 46 3.42 -8.80 -4.20
C PHE A 46 3.48 -10.33 -4.09
N SER A 47 4.67 -10.92 -4.21
CA SER A 47 4.92 -12.36 -4.01
C SER A 47 5.19 -12.72 -2.54
N LEU A 48 5.39 -11.73 -1.66
CA LEU A 48 5.63 -12.00 -0.24
C LEU A 48 4.34 -12.48 0.45
N PRO A 49 4.44 -13.32 1.50
CA PRO A 49 3.29 -13.67 2.33
C PRO A 49 2.59 -12.42 2.90
N PRO A 50 1.25 -12.40 3.05
CA PRO A 50 0.51 -11.21 3.51
C PRO A 50 1.03 -10.59 4.82
N ARG A 51 1.49 -11.43 5.76
CA ARG A 51 2.09 -10.98 7.02
C ARG A 51 3.36 -10.13 6.80
N MET A 52 4.19 -10.49 5.83
CA MET A 52 5.38 -9.69 5.50
C MET A 52 5.00 -8.39 4.80
N GLN A 53 4.00 -8.41 3.91
CA GLN A 53 3.51 -7.20 3.26
C GLN A 53 3.00 -6.15 4.29
N LEU A 54 2.32 -6.61 5.35
CA LEU A 54 1.86 -5.76 6.44
C LEU A 54 3.00 -5.10 7.24
N VAL A 55 4.10 -5.82 7.47
CA VAL A 55 5.29 -5.25 8.15
C VAL A 55 5.93 -4.16 7.29
N LEU A 56 5.91 -4.34 5.98
CA LEU A 56 6.47 -3.42 5.00
C LEU A 56 5.57 -2.22 4.67
N LYS A 57 4.40 -2.09 5.31
CA LYS A 57 3.46 -0.98 5.08
C LYS A 57 4.05 0.42 5.28
N HIS A 58 5.11 0.54 6.09
CA HIS A 58 5.79 1.80 6.38
C HIS A 58 6.99 2.08 5.45
N VAL A 59 7.30 1.17 4.54
CA VAL A 59 8.45 1.30 3.64
C VAL A 59 8.09 2.23 2.48
N HIS A 60 8.99 3.16 2.17
CA HIS A 60 8.83 4.12 1.08
C HIS A 60 9.19 3.51 -0.28
N LYS A 61 8.44 3.90 -1.33
CA LYS A 61 8.69 3.54 -2.73
C LYS A 61 10.06 3.96 -3.21
N THR A 62 10.63 5.03 -2.67
CA THR A 62 12.05 5.37 -2.83
C THR A 62 12.53 6.07 -1.57
N PRO A 63 13.84 6.07 -1.26
CA PRO A 63 14.37 6.83 -0.13
C PRO A 63 14.19 8.36 -0.26
N PHE A 64 13.80 8.84 -1.44
CA PHE A 64 13.66 10.27 -1.75
C PHE A 64 12.19 10.73 -1.81
N THR A 65 11.23 9.83 -1.59
CA THR A 65 9.80 10.15 -1.68
C THR A 65 9.08 9.73 -0.41
N SER A 66 8.04 10.48 -0.04
CA SER A 66 7.11 10.15 1.06
C SER A 66 6.06 9.10 0.67
N SER A 67 6.00 8.72 -0.61
CA SER A 67 5.08 7.70 -1.11
C SER A 67 5.46 6.33 -0.56
N LYS A 68 4.54 5.70 0.18
CA LYS A 68 4.71 4.35 0.72
C LYS A 68 4.47 3.28 -0.34
N LEU A 69 5.02 2.09 -0.11
CA LEU A 69 4.89 0.93 -0.99
C LEU A 69 3.41 0.50 -1.11
N LEU A 70 2.69 0.51 0.01
CA LEU A 70 1.23 0.41 0.07
C LEU A 70 0.64 1.80 0.35
N PRO A 71 -0.44 2.20 -0.33
CA PRO A 71 -1.15 3.42 0.00
C PRO A 71 -1.72 3.33 1.41
N ASP A 72 -1.90 4.49 2.06
CA ASP A 72 -2.58 4.51 3.34
C ASP A 72 -4.02 4.01 3.17
N PRO A 73 -4.53 3.16 4.08
CA PRO A 73 -5.86 2.59 3.95
C PRO A 73 -6.92 3.68 4.02
N ILE A 74 -7.99 3.57 3.23
CA ILE A 74 -9.12 4.51 3.35
C ILE A 74 -9.88 4.37 4.67
N TRP A 75 -9.65 3.32 5.46
CA TRP A 75 -10.28 3.14 6.77
C TRP A 75 -9.38 3.60 7.92
N GLN A 76 -10.02 4.12 8.97
CA GLN A 76 -9.38 4.51 10.22
C GLN A 76 -10.21 4.03 11.41
N SER A 77 -9.57 3.85 12.57
CA SER A 77 -10.29 3.52 13.79
C SER A 77 -11.23 4.67 14.19
N ASP A 78 -12.41 4.34 14.69
CA ASP A 78 -13.35 5.28 15.29
C ASP A 78 -13.86 4.73 16.62
N VAL A 79 -14.12 5.62 17.57
CA VAL A 79 -14.53 5.24 18.93
C VAL A 79 -15.95 4.68 19.00
N ASP A 80 -16.85 5.14 18.13
CA ASP A 80 -18.27 4.74 18.14
C ASP A 80 -18.56 3.65 17.12
N TYR A 81 -17.79 3.60 16.02
CA TYR A 81 -18.06 2.68 14.89
C TYR A 81 -17.00 1.59 14.71
N LEU A 82 -16.01 1.51 15.61
CA LEU A 82 -14.78 0.70 15.50
C LEU A 82 -13.88 1.15 14.34
N THR A 83 -14.44 1.29 13.15
CA THR A 83 -13.76 1.69 11.92
C THR A 83 -14.68 2.51 11.03
N ILE A 84 -14.15 3.60 10.47
CA ILE A 84 -14.84 4.44 9.47
C ILE A 84 -13.95 4.66 8.25
N SER A 85 -14.56 4.87 7.10
CA SER A 85 -13.87 5.37 5.91
C SER A 85 -13.56 6.86 6.03
N ARG A 86 -12.40 7.25 5.52
CA ARG A 86 -11.92 8.62 5.38
C ARG A 86 -12.23 9.12 3.97
N PRO A 87 -12.51 10.42 3.79
CA PRO A 87 -12.63 11.02 2.46
C PRO A 87 -11.39 10.75 1.62
N ALA A 88 -11.60 10.37 0.36
CA ALA A 88 -10.54 10.06 -0.57
C ALA A 88 -11.01 10.37 -1.99
N GLN A 89 -10.09 10.81 -2.85
CA GLN A 89 -10.39 11.08 -4.26
C GLN A 89 -9.44 10.28 -5.13
N ASN A 90 -9.99 9.44 -6.01
CA ASN A 90 -9.25 8.61 -6.96
C ASN A 90 -8.04 7.90 -6.32
N LEU A 91 -8.24 7.37 -5.11
CA LEU A 91 -7.18 6.75 -4.34
C LEU A 91 -7.10 5.27 -4.70
N GLU A 92 -5.90 4.83 -5.08
CA GLU A 92 -5.64 3.40 -5.28
C GLU A 92 -5.65 2.68 -3.93
N GLN A 93 -6.34 1.55 -3.86
CA GLN A 93 -6.44 0.68 -2.71
C GLN A 93 -6.27 -0.78 -3.13
N PHE A 94 -5.86 -1.59 -2.18
CA PHE A 94 -5.57 -3.01 -2.38
C PHE A 94 -6.44 -3.82 -1.43
N GLY A 95 -7.33 -4.64 -1.99
CA GLY A 95 -8.13 -5.62 -1.23
C GLY A 95 -7.34 -6.89 -0.95
N SER A 96 -6.36 -7.20 -1.81
CA SER A 96 -5.38 -8.25 -1.66
C SER A 96 -4.14 -7.92 -2.51
N ALA A 97 -3.14 -8.81 -2.55
CA ALA A 97 -1.98 -8.65 -3.42
C ALA A 97 -2.35 -8.63 -4.93
N GLU A 98 -3.49 -9.22 -5.29
CA GLU A 98 -3.95 -9.35 -6.68
C GLU A 98 -5.13 -8.41 -7.00
N VAL A 99 -5.85 -7.94 -5.96
CA VAL A 99 -7.04 -7.10 -6.13
C VAL A 99 -6.68 -5.65 -5.83
N ARG A 100 -6.65 -4.85 -6.90
CA ARG A 100 -6.42 -3.42 -6.87
C ARG A 100 -7.62 -2.69 -7.43
N PHE A 101 -8.01 -1.59 -6.79
CA PHE A 101 -9.13 -0.77 -7.22
C PHE A 101 -8.89 0.69 -6.87
N THR A 102 -9.56 1.57 -7.59
CA THR A 102 -9.61 3.00 -7.31
C THR A 102 -10.89 3.33 -6.57
N VAL A 103 -10.75 4.10 -5.50
CA VAL A 103 -11.88 4.51 -4.67
C VAL A 103 -11.93 6.01 -4.51
N THR A 104 -13.15 6.53 -4.65
CA THR A 104 -13.52 7.88 -4.25
C THR A 104 -14.58 7.75 -3.16
N THR A 105 -14.39 8.46 -2.05
CA THR A 105 -15.36 8.56 -0.96
C THR A 105 -15.53 10.00 -0.55
N GLU A 106 -16.74 10.34 -0.15
CA GLU A 106 -17.13 11.68 0.27
C GLU A 106 -17.84 11.62 1.62
N THR A 107 -17.57 12.61 2.47
CA THR A 107 -18.36 12.83 3.68
C THR A 107 -19.72 13.37 3.27
N LEU A 108 -20.79 12.72 3.74
CA LEU A 108 -22.16 13.19 3.55
C LEU A 108 -22.63 13.91 4.81
N TRP A 109 -23.37 15.02 4.67
CA TRP A 109 -23.97 15.76 5.79
C TRP A 109 -23.02 16.08 6.96
N ASP A 110 -21.76 16.40 6.65
CA ASP A 110 -20.70 16.62 7.66
C ASP A 110 -20.48 15.45 8.63
N SER A 111 -20.87 14.24 8.24
CA SER A 111 -20.69 13.03 9.04
C SER A 111 -19.21 12.63 9.14
N ARG A 112 -18.84 11.96 10.23
CA ARG A 112 -17.48 11.43 10.38
C ARG A 112 -17.13 10.37 9.32
N PRO A 113 -17.99 9.37 9.02
CA PRO A 113 -17.69 8.40 7.97
C PRO A 113 -17.87 8.99 6.56
N ALA A 114 -16.97 8.62 5.65
CA ALA A 114 -17.11 8.87 4.23
C ALA A 114 -17.75 7.67 3.51
N PHE A 115 -18.50 7.93 2.43
CA PHE A 115 -19.26 6.92 1.67
C PHE A 115 -18.85 6.92 0.20
N ARG A 116 -19.12 5.82 -0.52
CA ARG A 116 -18.99 5.77 -2.00
C ARG A 116 -20.18 6.41 -2.71
N THR A 117 -20.63 7.54 -2.19
CA THR A 117 -21.73 8.35 -2.68
C THR A 117 -21.30 9.80 -2.57
N ARG A 118 -21.65 10.63 -3.56
CA ARG A 118 -21.42 12.08 -3.56
C ARG A 118 -22.64 12.83 -3.05
N GLN A 119 -22.46 13.96 -2.37
CA GLN A 119 -23.55 14.76 -1.79
C GLN A 119 -24.63 15.12 -2.82
N GLU A 120 -24.20 15.47 -4.04
CA GLU A 120 -25.08 15.78 -5.19
C GLU A 120 -26.09 14.65 -5.54
N LEU A 121 -25.75 13.39 -5.28
CA LEU A 121 -26.63 12.25 -5.55
C LEU A 121 -27.71 12.12 -4.47
N VAL A 122 -27.41 12.57 -3.27
CA VAL A 122 -28.30 12.53 -2.10
C VAL A 122 -29.25 13.73 -2.10
N ASP A 123 -28.82 14.86 -2.68
CA ASP A 123 -29.60 16.09 -2.77
C ASP A 123 -30.72 16.03 -3.84
N ARG A 124 -30.68 15.04 -4.73
CA ARG A 124 -31.74 14.76 -5.72
C ARG A 124 -32.66 13.63 -5.23
N TYR A 125 -33.75 13.38 -5.96
CA TYR A 125 -34.67 12.29 -5.63
C TYR A 125 -33.93 10.94 -5.54
N VAL A 126 -34.05 10.25 -4.40
CA VAL A 126 -33.43 8.95 -4.13
C VAL A 126 -34.47 7.86 -4.35
N ASP A 127 -34.22 6.97 -5.31
CA ASP A 127 -35.11 5.84 -5.59
C ASP A 127 -34.91 4.70 -4.60
N ALA A 128 -33.67 4.47 -4.15
CA ALA A 128 -33.32 3.42 -3.21
C ALA A 128 -32.00 3.74 -2.48
N VAL A 129 -31.82 3.10 -1.32
CA VAL A 129 -30.60 3.18 -0.51
C VAL A 129 -30.08 1.78 -0.23
N ALA A 130 -28.82 1.53 -0.58
CA ALA A 130 -28.10 0.33 -0.22
C ALA A 130 -27.30 0.61 1.07
N VAL A 131 -27.67 -0.08 2.16
CA VAL A 131 -26.99 -0.01 3.46
C VAL A 131 -26.36 -1.36 3.74
N GLY A 132 -25.13 -1.38 4.26
CA GLY A 132 -24.49 -2.63 4.65
C GLY A 132 -23.01 -2.46 4.95
N ASP A 133 -22.29 -3.56 4.84
CA ASP A 133 -20.89 -3.66 5.21
C ASP A 133 -19.94 -3.43 4.01
N SER A 134 -18.74 -4.02 4.07
CA SER A 134 -17.76 -4.02 2.99
C SER A 134 -18.29 -4.53 1.64
N PHE A 135 -19.28 -5.42 1.62
CA PHE A 135 -19.89 -5.90 0.37
C PHE A 135 -20.76 -4.80 -0.26
N THR A 136 -21.51 -4.05 0.54
CA THR A 136 -22.25 -2.87 0.07
C THR A 136 -21.28 -1.74 -0.30
N PHE A 137 -20.21 -1.55 0.49
CA PHE A 137 -19.15 -0.58 0.18
C PHE A 137 -18.47 -0.86 -1.18
N CYS A 138 -18.48 -2.11 -1.68
CA CYS A 138 -17.83 -2.51 -2.94
C CYS A 138 -16.31 -2.27 -2.97
N PHE A 139 -15.49 -3.29 -2.68
CA PHE A 139 -14.04 -3.23 -2.90
C PHE A 139 -13.64 -3.47 -4.37
N THR A 140 -14.20 -2.66 -5.26
CA THR A 140 -13.97 -2.67 -6.71
C THR A 140 -13.87 -1.23 -7.23
N ASP A 141 -13.55 -1.04 -8.51
CA ASP A 141 -13.74 0.24 -9.16
C ASP A 141 -15.24 0.63 -9.14
N GLU A 142 -15.53 1.94 -9.21
CA GLU A 142 -16.90 2.45 -9.13
C GLU A 142 -17.80 1.86 -10.21
N ALA A 143 -17.29 1.74 -11.44
CA ALA A 143 -17.98 1.13 -12.56
C ALA A 143 -18.35 -0.34 -12.31
N ASP A 144 -17.61 -1.03 -11.43
CA ASP A 144 -17.82 -2.43 -11.10
C ASP A 144 -18.64 -2.67 -9.83
N CYS A 145 -18.90 -1.62 -9.04
CA CYS A 145 -19.73 -1.73 -7.84
C CYS A 145 -21.17 -2.09 -8.21
N TRP A 146 -21.72 -3.11 -7.53
CA TRP A 146 -23.06 -3.62 -7.83
C TRP A 146 -24.15 -2.57 -7.63
N VAL A 147 -24.01 -1.67 -6.64
CA VAL A 147 -24.96 -0.57 -6.40
C VAL A 147 -25.00 0.38 -7.59
N HIS A 148 -23.82 0.74 -8.10
CA HIS A 148 -23.69 1.61 -9.27
C HIS A 148 -24.25 0.93 -10.53
N LYS A 149 -23.86 -0.33 -10.76
CA LYS A 149 -24.38 -1.15 -11.88
C LYS A 149 -25.90 -1.27 -11.82
N LEU A 150 -26.48 -1.51 -10.65
CA LEU A 150 -27.93 -1.63 -10.49
C LEU A 150 -28.63 -0.30 -10.81
N GLY A 151 -28.09 0.83 -10.34
CA GLY A 151 -28.61 2.16 -10.67
C GLY A 151 -28.58 2.43 -12.18
N GLN A 152 -27.49 2.08 -12.85
CA GLN A 152 -27.37 2.20 -14.31
C GLN A 152 -28.37 1.29 -15.05
N LEU A 153 -28.48 0.01 -14.66
CA LEU A 153 -29.36 -0.96 -15.31
C LEU A 153 -30.85 -0.63 -15.16
N THR A 154 -31.22 0.00 -14.04
CA THR A 154 -32.63 0.35 -13.74
C THR A 154 -32.96 1.80 -14.06
N ASN A 155 -31.96 2.61 -14.46
CA ASN A 155 -32.06 4.05 -14.59
C ASN A 155 -32.63 4.72 -13.31
N ARG A 156 -32.09 4.32 -12.15
CA ARG A 156 -32.52 4.77 -10.82
C ARG A 156 -31.36 5.40 -10.07
N ASN A 157 -31.64 6.41 -9.27
CA ASN A 157 -30.70 6.97 -8.33
C ASN A 157 -30.64 6.11 -7.06
N ILE A 158 -29.69 5.17 -7.02
CA ILE A 158 -29.46 4.29 -5.88
C ILE A 158 -28.23 4.76 -5.11
N ILE A 159 -28.40 5.05 -3.83
CA ILE A 159 -27.36 5.58 -2.96
C ILE A 159 -26.64 4.46 -2.23
N ASN A 160 -25.30 4.51 -2.17
CA ASN A 160 -24.46 3.55 -1.46
C ASN A 160 -24.02 4.12 -0.11
N LEU A 161 -24.62 3.62 0.98
CA LEU A 161 -24.24 3.92 2.36
C LEU A 161 -23.52 2.73 3.03
N GLY A 162 -22.83 1.91 2.24
CA GLY A 162 -21.95 0.86 2.76
C GLY A 162 -20.77 1.44 3.52
N ILE A 163 -20.29 0.72 4.54
CA ILE A 163 -19.15 1.14 5.37
C ILE A 163 -18.04 0.07 5.29
N THR A 164 -16.78 0.51 5.26
CA THR A 164 -15.64 -0.42 5.27
C THR A 164 -15.47 -1.10 6.62
N SER A 165 -15.16 -2.40 6.62
CA SER A 165 -14.76 -3.16 7.82
C SER A 165 -15.71 -2.97 9.01
N THR A 166 -17.01 -3.14 8.78
CA THR A 166 -18.04 -2.91 9.80
C THR A 166 -17.91 -3.95 10.92
N GLY A 167 -17.59 -3.49 12.12
CA GLY A 167 -17.74 -4.24 13.36
C GLY A 167 -18.44 -3.31 14.35
N SER A 168 -19.73 -3.51 14.55
CA SER A 168 -20.48 -2.62 15.44
C SER A 168 -20.14 -2.93 16.90
N VAL A 169 -19.96 -1.88 17.72
CA VAL A 169 -20.10 -1.98 19.18
C VAL A 169 -21.58 -2.01 19.61
N SER A 170 -22.52 -2.02 18.66
CA SER A 170 -23.96 -2.13 18.96
C SER A 170 -24.33 -3.42 19.69
N HIS A 171 -23.44 -4.42 19.68
CA HIS A 171 -23.58 -5.67 20.43
C HIS A 171 -22.75 -5.71 21.73
N GLN A 172 -22.03 -4.64 22.08
CA GLN A 172 -21.28 -4.56 23.35
C GLN A 172 -22.10 -4.02 24.52
N ARG A 173 -23.42 -3.83 24.36
CA ARG A 173 -24.34 -3.49 25.45
C ARG A 173 -25.33 -4.61 25.68
#